data_AF-A0A835SRZ9-F1
#
_entry.id   AF-A0A835SRZ9-F1
#
_cell.length_a   1.000
_cell.length_b   1.000
_cell.length_c   1.000
_cell.angle_alpha   90.00
_cell.angle_beta   90.00
_cell.angle_gamma   90.00
#
_symmetry.space_group_name_H-M   'P 1'
#
loop_
_entity.id
_entity.type
_entity.pdbx_description
1 polymer ?
#
loop_
_entity_poly.entity_id
_entity_poly.type
_entity_poly.pdbx_seq_one_letter_code
_entity_poly.pdbx_strand_id
1 'polypeptide(L)'
;MDPVALKQLCGAVALASSTVWLTSRLMREAGREPVQTSKGIPGWDSTRKLPEGQTPCALCSGSGKIRCPTCDGKGRVNRIDKLVLPKGENPVHCLTCRGTTLALCGRCLGTGVKRPAIGFRV
;
A
#
# COMPACT_ATOMS: atom_id res chain seq x y z
N MET A 1 -39.91 -39.23 -21.29
CA MET A 1 -38.72 -38.34 -21.31
C MET A 1 -37.54 -39.18 -21.74
N ASP A 2 -37.02 -38.95 -22.93
CA ASP A 2 -35.96 -39.81 -23.47
C ASP A 2 -34.63 -39.55 -22.77
N PRO A 3 -33.95 -40.58 -22.25
CA PRO A 3 -32.72 -40.42 -21.47
C PRO A 3 -31.57 -39.82 -22.29
N VAL A 4 -31.62 -39.97 -23.62
CA VAL A 4 -30.67 -39.35 -24.55
C VAL A 4 -30.91 -37.84 -24.65
N ALA A 5 -32.17 -37.40 -24.77
CA ALA A 5 -32.53 -35.99 -24.85
C ALA A 5 -32.14 -35.23 -23.57
N LEU A 6 -32.32 -35.85 -22.39
CA LEU A 6 -31.91 -35.27 -21.12
C LEU A 6 -30.39 -35.07 -21.02
N LYS A 7 -29.59 -36.06 -21.46
CA LYS A 7 -28.12 -35.95 -21.50
C LYS A 7 -27.64 -34.84 -22.44
N GLN A 8 -28.28 -34.69 -23.59
CA GLN A 8 -27.98 -33.62 -24.55
C GLN A 8 -28.29 -32.24 -23.97
N LEU A 9 -29.43 -32.08 -23.30
CA LEU A 9 -29.80 -30.84 -22.61
C LEU A 9 -28.81 -30.48 -21.49
N CYS A 10 -28.44 -31.44 -20.63
CA CYS A 10 -27.44 -31.19 -19.59
C CYS A 10 -26.07 -30.81 -20.16
N GLY A 11 -25.63 -31.46 -21.24
CA GLY A 11 -24.39 -31.12 -21.94
C GLY A 11 -24.41 -29.70 -22.51
N ALA A 12 -25.51 -29.30 -23.14
CA ALA A 12 -25.68 -27.94 -23.67
C ALA A 12 -25.67 -26.87 -22.56
N VAL A 13 -26.34 -27.13 -21.43
CA VAL A 13 -26.35 -26.22 -20.27
C VAL A 13 -24.97 -26.09 -19.64
N ALA A 14 -24.22 -27.18 -19.52
CA ALA A 14 -22.86 -27.17 -18.98
C ALA A 14 -21.89 -26.38 -19.88
N LEU A 15 -22.00 -26.53 -21.20
CA LEU A 15 -21.23 -25.74 -22.17
C LEU A 15 -21.57 -24.26 -22.09
N ALA A 16 -22.86 -23.91 -22.07
CA ALA A 16 -23.32 -22.53 -21.93
C ALA A 16 -22.87 -21.88 -20.61
N SER A 17 -22.89 -22.64 -19.51
CA SER A 17 -22.41 -22.15 -18.21
C SER A 17 -20.90 -21.91 -18.20
N SER A 18 -20.15 -22.80 -18.86
CA SER A 18 -18.70 -22.70 -18.97
C SER A 18 -18.27 -21.51 -19.83
N THR A 19 -18.95 -21.26 -20.96
CA THR A 19 -18.69 -20.11 -21.83
C THR A 19 -19.03 -18.79 -21.14
N VAL A 20 -20.13 -18.72 -20.38
CA VAL A 20 -20.48 -17.54 -19.57
C VAL A 20 -19.41 -17.30 -18.49
N TRP A 21 -18.93 -18.34 -17.80
CA TRP A 21 -17.88 -18.19 -16.80
C TRP A 21 -16.55 -17.71 -17.40
N LEU A 22 -16.12 -18.32 -18.51
CA LEU A 22 -14.89 -17.95 -19.23
C LEU A 22 -14.96 -16.51 -19.75
N THR A 23 -16.05 -16.13 -20.42
CA THR A 23 -16.24 -14.75 -20.91
C THR A 23 -16.29 -13.75 -19.77
N SER A 24 -16.99 -14.05 -18.67
CA SER A 24 -17.01 -13.19 -17.47
C SER A 24 -15.64 -13.05 -16.80
N ARG A 25 -14.81 -14.10 -16.85
CA ARG A 25 -13.44 -14.05 -16.35
C ARG A 25 -12.56 -13.19 -17.26
N LEU A 26 -12.60 -13.43 -18.56
CA LEU A 26 -11.86 -12.65 -19.56
C LEU A 26 -12.23 -11.17 -19.50
N MET A 27 -13.52 -10.83 -19.37
CA MET A 27 -13.98 -9.45 -19.22
C MET A 27 -13.49 -8.80 -17.92
N ARG A 28 -13.41 -9.55 -16.81
CA ARG A 28 -12.86 -9.06 -15.53
C ARG A 28 -11.34 -8.83 -15.59
N GLU A 29 -10.63 -9.64 -16.37
CA GLU A 29 -9.18 -9.55 -16.56
C GLU A 29 -8.83 -8.43 -17.57
N ALA A 30 -9.61 -8.24 -18.63
CA ALA A 30 -9.36 -7.27 -19.70
C ALA A 30 -9.42 -5.79 -19.28
N GLY A 31 -10.06 -5.46 -18.15
CA GLY A 31 -10.19 -4.09 -17.65
C GLY A 31 -9.24 -3.72 -16.49
N ARG A 32 -8.38 -4.63 -16.03
CA ARG A 32 -7.44 -4.36 -14.94
C ARG A 32 -6.04 -4.20 -15.51
N GLU A 33 -5.74 -3.00 -15.98
CA GLU A 33 -4.35 -2.62 -16.13
C GLU A 33 -3.72 -2.56 -14.74
N PRO A 34 -2.61 -3.28 -14.48
CA PRO A 34 -1.89 -3.17 -13.23
C PRO A 34 -1.53 -1.70 -12.99
N VAL A 35 -1.84 -1.18 -11.81
CA VAL A 35 -1.36 0.17 -11.43
C VAL A 35 0.16 0.15 -11.50
N GLN A 36 0.73 0.97 -12.37
CA GLN A 36 2.18 1.11 -12.50
C GLN A 36 2.73 1.65 -11.17
N THR A 37 3.31 0.79 -10.34
CA THR A 37 3.96 1.17 -9.08
C THR A 37 5.47 1.12 -9.24
N SER A 38 6.18 2.16 -8.81
CA SER A 38 7.64 2.10 -8.67
C SER A 38 8.03 1.26 -7.45
N LYS A 39 9.20 0.60 -7.52
CA LYS A 39 9.80 -0.03 -6.33
C LYS A 39 10.20 1.06 -5.34
N GLY A 40 9.81 0.88 -4.08
CA GLY A 40 10.16 1.80 -3.00
C GLY A 40 8.94 2.24 -2.20
N ILE A 41 9.17 2.90 -1.07
CA ILE A 41 8.09 3.43 -0.26
C ILE A 41 7.64 4.77 -0.87
N PRO A 42 6.34 4.99 -1.14
CA PRO A 42 5.87 6.23 -1.74
C PRO A 42 6.34 7.48 -0.98
N GLY A 43 7.09 8.34 -1.68
CA GLY A 43 7.68 9.55 -1.12
C GLY A 43 8.82 9.32 -0.12
N TRP A 44 9.40 8.12 -0.05
CA TRP A 44 10.69 7.86 0.58
C TRP A 44 11.78 8.01 -0.49
N ASP A 45 12.51 9.10 -0.42
CA ASP A 45 13.65 9.36 -1.27
C ASP A 45 14.92 9.10 -0.45
N SER A 46 15.48 7.89 -0.55
CA SER A 46 16.79 7.57 0.03
C SER A 46 17.93 8.27 -0.70
N THR A 47 17.67 8.79 -1.89
CA THR A 47 18.63 9.52 -2.74
C THR A 47 18.56 11.02 -2.57
N ARG A 48 17.69 11.52 -1.67
CA ARG A 48 17.56 12.96 -1.40
C ARG A 48 18.92 13.52 -0.97
N LYS A 49 19.53 14.32 -1.82
CA LYS A 49 20.72 15.09 -1.47
C LYS A 49 20.31 16.27 -0.61
N LEU A 50 20.97 16.42 0.54
CA LEU A 50 20.85 17.62 1.35
C LEU A 50 21.53 18.79 0.62
N PRO A 51 21.03 20.02 0.79
CA PRO A 51 21.70 21.20 0.25
C PRO A 51 23.14 21.29 0.77
N GLU A 52 24.03 21.85 -0.05
CA GLU A 52 25.44 22.02 0.32
C GLU A 52 25.58 22.85 1.61
N GLY A 53 26.48 22.40 2.50
CA GLY A 53 26.72 23.04 3.79
C GLY A 53 25.72 22.72 4.90
N GLN A 54 24.68 21.92 4.65
CA GLN A 54 23.69 21.55 5.66
C GLN A 54 23.99 20.19 6.30
N THR A 55 23.80 20.10 7.62
CA THR A 55 24.01 18.85 8.36
C THR A 55 22.72 18.01 8.39
N PRO A 56 22.80 16.69 8.20
CA PRO A 56 21.64 15.82 8.26
C PRO A 56 21.00 15.84 9.64
N CYS A 57 19.67 15.73 9.68
CA CYS A 57 18.94 15.55 10.92
C CYS A 57 19.28 14.18 11.53
N ALA A 58 19.86 14.18 12.73
CA ALA A 58 20.28 12.95 13.42
C ALA A 58 19.16 11.92 13.68
N LEU A 59 17.89 12.32 13.72
CA LEU A 59 16.77 11.40 13.98
C LEU A 59 16.33 10.62 12.72
N CYS A 60 16.44 11.23 11.55
CA CYS A 60 15.98 10.63 10.28
C CYS A 60 17.11 10.44 9.26
N SER A 61 18.35 10.73 9.67
CA SER A 61 19.56 10.62 8.83
C SER A 61 19.43 11.29 7.46
N GLY A 62 18.76 12.44 7.39
CA GLY A 62 18.58 13.18 6.14
C GLY A 62 17.29 12.88 5.36
N SER A 63 16.57 11.80 5.67
CA SER A 63 15.39 11.40 4.87
C SER A 63 14.17 12.31 5.05
N GLY A 64 14.09 13.02 6.18
CA GLY A 64 12.92 13.82 6.58
C GLY A 64 11.72 13.00 7.05
N LYS A 65 11.74 11.67 6.92
CA LYS A 65 10.68 10.76 7.35
C LYS A 65 11.22 9.70 8.29
N ILE A 66 10.40 9.27 9.22
CA ILE A 66 10.71 8.18 10.15
C ILE A 66 9.65 7.10 10.06
N ARG A 67 9.94 5.91 10.57
CA ARG A 67 8.93 4.89 10.78
C ARG A 67 7.80 5.50 11.63
N CYS A 68 6.55 5.32 11.19
CA CYS A 68 5.41 5.90 11.89
C CYS A 68 5.35 5.38 13.33
N PRO A 69 5.46 6.25 14.36
CA PRO A 69 5.50 5.81 15.76
C PRO A 69 4.15 5.23 16.22
N THR A 70 3.04 5.69 15.63
CA THR A 70 1.68 5.27 16.03
C THR A 70 1.35 3.83 15.61
N CYS A 71 1.87 3.38 14.47
CA CYS A 71 1.58 2.03 13.93
C CYS A 71 2.83 1.17 13.75
N ASP A 72 3.98 1.62 14.26
CA ASP A 72 5.29 0.99 14.10
C ASP A 72 5.58 0.54 12.65
N GLY A 73 5.25 1.40 11.68
CA GLY A 73 5.49 1.10 10.27
C GLY A 73 4.54 0.07 9.63
N LYS A 74 3.45 -0.32 10.30
CA LYS A 74 2.48 -1.28 9.73
C LYS A 74 1.43 -0.64 8.83
N GLY A 75 1.23 0.68 8.93
CA GLY A 75 0.26 1.45 8.13
C GLY A 75 -1.21 1.28 8.55
N ARG A 76 -1.51 0.35 9.44
CA ARG A 76 -2.86 0.04 9.93
C ARG A 76 -2.86 -0.26 11.42
N VAL A 77 -4.03 -0.16 12.05
CA VAL A 77 -4.20 -0.40 13.50
C VAL A 77 -5.01 -1.66 13.82
N ASN A 78 -5.76 -2.21 12.87
CA ASN A 78 -6.44 -3.50 13.03
C ASN A 78 -5.56 -4.66 12.56
N ARG A 79 -5.67 -5.83 13.24
CA ARG A 79 -5.00 -7.10 12.86
C ARG A 79 -3.50 -6.92 12.55
N ILE A 80 -2.78 -6.21 13.41
CA ILE A 80 -1.36 -5.83 13.24
C ILE A 80 -0.38 -7.01 13.37
N ASP A 81 -0.87 -8.14 13.82
CA ASP A 81 -0.20 -9.44 13.93
C ASP A 81 -0.11 -10.17 12.57
N LYS A 82 -1.04 -9.89 11.66
CA LYS A 82 -1.09 -10.56 10.34
C LYS A 82 -0.40 -9.73 9.28
N LEU A 83 0.31 -10.36 8.35
CA LEU A 83 0.84 -9.65 7.18
C LEU A 83 -0.29 -9.29 6.20
N VAL A 84 -1.24 -10.20 6.02
CA VAL A 84 -2.37 -10.07 5.09
C VAL A 84 -3.69 -10.14 5.88
N LEU A 85 -4.64 -9.28 5.52
CA LEU A 85 -5.98 -9.29 6.11
C LEU A 85 -6.78 -10.51 5.62
N PRO A 86 -7.63 -11.11 6.49
CA PRO A 86 -8.53 -12.16 6.05
C PRO A 86 -9.56 -11.60 5.05
N LYS A 87 -10.07 -12.48 4.19
CA LYS A 87 -11.04 -12.11 3.16
C LYS A 87 -12.29 -11.50 3.81
N GLY A 88 -12.69 -10.32 3.33
CA GLY A 88 -13.87 -9.58 3.83
C GLY A 88 -13.59 -8.56 4.93
N GLU A 89 -12.36 -8.48 5.45
CA GLU A 89 -11.96 -7.41 6.37
C GLU A 89 -11.20 -6.30 5.62
N ASN A 90 -11.57 -5.04 5.88
CA ASN A 90 -10.86 -3.88 5.35
C ASN A 90 -9.78 -3.38 6.33
N PRO A 91 -8.67 -2.81 5.82
CA PRO A 91 -7.68 -2.19 6.69
C PRO A 91 -8.26 -0.94 7.37
N VAL A 92 -8.10 -0.85 8.69
CA VAL A 92 -8.28 0.38 9.44
C VAL A 92 -6.95 1.11 9.40
N HIS A 93 -6.82 2.04 8.45
CA HIS A 93 -5.59 2.78 8.24
C HIS A 93 -5.21 3.61 9.47
N CYS A 94 -3.91 3.65 9.76
CA CYS A 94 -3.40 4.52 10.82
C CYS A 94 -3.67 5.98 10.47
N LEU A 95 -4.30 6.75 11.36
CA LEU A 95 -4.63 8.15 11.10
C LEU A 95 -3.39 9.05 10.95
N THR A 96 -2.28 8.70 11.60
CA THR A 96 -1.04 9.48 11.56
C THR A 96 -0.33 9.37 10.21
N CYS A 97 -0.14 8.16 9.67
CA CYS A 97 0.56 7.95 8.40
C CYS A 97 -0.37 7.66 7.22
N ARG A 98 -1.67 7.50 7.45
CA ARG A 98 -2.70 7.19 6.44
C ARG A 98 -2.35 6.01 5.54
N GLY A 99 -1.77 4.95 6.13
CA GLY A 99 -1.36 3.76 5.38
C GLY A 99 0.05 3.81 4.78
N THR A 100 0.72 4.96 4.77
CA THR A 100 2.05 5.12 4.13
C THR A 100 3.22 4.54 4.93
N THR A 101 2.96 4.00 6.13
CA THR A 101 3.94 3.43 7.08
C THR A 101 4.99 4.41 7.64
N LEU A 102 5.13 5.59 7.06
CA LEU A 102 6.08 6.61 7.45
C LEU A 102 5.38 7.85 8.01
N ALA A 103 6.00 8.49 9.00
CA ALA A 103 5.59 9.78 9.52
C ALA A 103 6.67 10.83 9.23
N LEU A 104 6.27 12.11 9.18
CA LEU A 104 7.23 13.20 9.13
C LEU A 104 8.11 13.18 10.37
N CYS A 105 9.41 13.40 10.18
CA CYS A 105 10.35 13.52 11.28
C CYS A 105 10.02 14.80 12.07
N GLY A 106 9.51 14.67 13.30
CA GLY A 106 9.15 15.82 14.15
C GLY A 106 10.32 16.74 14.48
N ARG A 107 11.56 16.23 14.48
CA ARG A 107 12.76 17.03 14.76
C ARG A 107 13.11 18.02 13.64
N CYS A 108 12.94 17.61 12.38
CA CYS A 108 13.27 18.45 11.21
C CYS A 108 12.04 18.93 10.43
N LEU A 109 10.84 18.53 10.85
CA LEU A 109 9.55 18.82 10.19
C LEU A 109 9.51 18.39 8.71
N GLY A 110 10.19 17.29 8.36
CA GLY A 110 10.20 16.78 6.99
C GLY A 110 11.36 17.26 6.11
N THR A 111 12.14 18.25 6.56
CA THR A 111 13.24 18.82 5.77
C THR A 111 14.41 17.86 5.62
N GLY A 112 14.62 16.96 6.58
CA GLY A 112 15.81 16.10 6.65
C GLY A 112 17.04 16.82 7.19
N VAL A 113 16.95 18.12 7.46
CA VAL A 113 18.09 18.98 7.85
C VAL A 113 18.09 19.21 9.36
N LYS A 114 19.27 19.30 9.97
CA LYS A 114 19.42 19.75 11.36
C LYS A 114 18.95 21.20 11.47
N ARG A 115 17.88 21.41 12.25
CA ARG A 115 17.40 22.76 12.55
C ARG A 115 18.38 23.49 13.47
N PRO A 116 18.55 24.82 13.31
CA PRO A 116 19.30 25.62 14.26
C PRO A 116 18.62 25.55 15.64
N ALA A 117 19.40 25.78 16.70
CA ALA A 117 18.85 25.87 18.05
C ALA A 117 17.84 27.02 18.09
N ILE A 118 16.60 26.71 18.44
CA ILE A 118 15.54 27.69 18.64
C ILE A 118 15.62 28.10 20.11
N GLY A 119 16.14 29.29 20.38
CA GLY A 119 16.30 29.82 21.73
C GLY A 119 17.32 30.97 21.78
N PHE A 120 17.30 31.72 22.88
CA PHE A 120 18.34 32.69 23.19
C PHE A 120 19.59 31.92 23.66
N ARG A 121 20.76 32.27 23.13
CA ARG A 121 22.03 31.80 23.68
C ARG A 121 22.20 32.49 25.03
N VAL A 122 22.16 31.72 26.11
CA VAL A 122 22.55 32.18 27.46
C VAL A 122 24.04 31.92 27.63
#